data_AF-C5L653-F1
#
_entry.id   AF-C5L653-F1
#
_cell.length_a   1.000
_cell.length_b   1.000
_cell.length_c   1.000
_cell.angle_alpha   90.00
_cell.angle_beta   90.00
_cell.angle_gamma   90.00
#
_symmetry.space_group_name_H-M   'P 1'
#
loop_
_entity.id
_entity.type
_entity.pdbx_description
1 polymer ?
#
loop_
_entity_poly.entity_id
_entity_poly.type
_entity_poly.pdbx_seq_one_letter_code
_entity_poly.pdbx_strand_id
1 'polypeptide(L)'
;TKVYKDGESRQRVPINVRRLIDQCHYLFPAELDPDVEEALDRLRVIRGLTDDQILGWEAQHNAAVVLQSHLRYHLASRKLLERNRLGQRAVDWLLGEVEQRFEKALVAAEEGVGTIAAQSIGEPATQMTLNTFHLAGVCNNNVTLGFPRLKEIIKVAKNLKTPSRKVYLHPGYASDDAKAKQVLTVAYMIDDSNGVFGENHVVYPDPISSRCSHIYSGGRQAAGGGG
;
A
#
# COMPACT_ATOMS: atom_id res chain seq x y z
N THR A 1 1.88 -17.71 -4.56
CA THR A 1 2.52 -16.39 -4.70
C THR A 1 2.04 -15.48 -3.57
N LYS A 2 2.93 -14.88 -2.77
CA LYS A 2 2.52 -13.91 -1.72
C LYS A 2 2.17 -12.58 -2.39
N VAL A 3 0.91 -12.15 -2.33
CA VAL A 3 0.45 -10.87 -2.89
C VAL A 3 1.03 -9.68 -2.12
N TYR A 4 1.05 -9.77 -0.79
CA TYR A 4 1.65 -8.77 0.10
C TYR A 4 2.91 -9.35 0.76
N LYS A 5 4.07 -8.76 0.46
CA LYS A 5 5.38 -9.20 0.99
C LYS A 5 5.74 -8.51 2.30
N ASP A 6 5.13 -7.37 2.58
CA ASP A 6 5.46 -6.50 3.72
C ASP A 6 4.79 -6.94 5.04
N GLY A 7 3.99 -8.01 5.02
CA GLY A 7 3.24 -8.50 6.18
C GLY A 7 2.05 -7.62 6.60
N GLU A 8 1.83 -6.50 5.91
CA GLU A 8 0.75 -5.55 6.21
C GLU A 8 -0.63 -6.18 5.95
N SER A 9 -1.43 -6.28 7.01
CA SER A 9 -2.74 -6.90 6.95
C SER A 9 -3.86 -5.90 6.66
N ARG A 10 -3.60 -4.59 6.82
CA ARG A 10 -4.61 -3.56 6.62
C ARG A 10 -4.70 -3.14 5.15
N GLN A 11 -5.68 -3.68 4.44
CA GLN A 11 -5.94 -3.36 3.04
C GLN A 11 -7.18 -2.46 2.88
N ARG A 12 -7.17 -1.60 1.87
CA ARG A 12 -8.35 -0.80 1.50
C ARG A 12 -9.24 -1.64 0.58
N VAL A 13 -10.44 -1.95 1.04
CA VAL A 13 -11.46 -2.67 0.28
C VAL A 13 -12.77 -1.85 0.26
N PRO A 14 -13.56 -1.93 -0.82
CA PRO A 14 -14.76 -1.10 -0.98
C PRO A 14 -15.87 -1.42 0.03
N ILE A 15 -15.88 -2.64 0.59
CA ILE A 15 -16.96 -3.13 1.46
C ILE A 15 -16.40 -3.48 2.84
N ASN A 16 -16.93 -2.82 3.88
CA ASN A 16 -16.61 -3.16 5.26
C ASN A 16 -17.56 -4.23 5.80
N VAL A 17 -17.24 -5.50 5.53
CA VAL A 17 -18.07 -6.67 5.91
C VAL A 17 -18.28 -6.76 7.42
N ARG A 18 -17.29 -6.37 8.23
CA ARG A 18 -17.40 -6.40 9.69
C ARG A 18 -18.56 -5.51 10.17
N ARG A 19 -18.66 -4.30 9.62
CA ARG A 19 -19.77 -3.38 9.94
C ARG A 19 -21.13 -3.93 9.50
N LEU A 20 -21.18 -4.69 8.40
CA LEU A 20 -22.43 -5.31 7.93
C LEU A 20 -22.89 -6.41 8.87
N ILE A 21 -21.96 -7.22 9.37
CA ILE A 21 -22.26 -8.26 10.38
C ILE A 21 -22.81 -7.61 11.65
N ASP A 22 -22.20 -6.52 12.12
CA ASP A 22 -22.69 -5.77 13.28
C ASP A 22 -24.13 -5.23 13.03
N GLN A 23 -24.44 -4.79 11.80
CA GLN A 23 -25.79 -4.41 11.42
C GLN A 23 -26.77 -5.59 11.39
N CYS A 24 -26.34 -6.77 10.94
CA CYS A 24 -27.16 -7.99 10.97
C CYS A 24 -27.59 -8.31 12.39
N HIS A 25 -26.67 -8.22 13.35
CA HIS A 25 -26.96 -8.45 14.76
C HIS A 25 -28.00 -7.49 15.34
N TYR A 26 -28.04 -6.25 14.85
CA TYR A 26 -29.04 -5.27 15.25
C TYR A 26 -30.41 -5.56 14.61
N LEU A 27 -30.42 -5.95 13.34
CA LEU A 27 -31.66 -6.15 12.55
C LEU A 27 -32.34 -7.49 12.83
N PHE A 28 -31.57 -8.54 13.10
CA PHE A 28 -32.06 -9.90 13.31
C PHE A 28 -31.54 -10.47 14.64
N PRO A 29 -32.04 -9.97 15.78
CA PRO A 29 -31.68 -10.51 17.08
C PRO A 29 -32.27 -11.92 17.23
N ALA A 30 -31.41 -12.93 17.14
CA ALA A 30 -31.65 -14.34 17.45
C ALA A 30 -32.69 -15.07 16.56
N GLU A 31 -32.20 -15.82 15.58
CA GLU A 31 -32.79 -17.10 15.13
C GLU A 31 -31.68 -17.90 14.44
N LEU A 32 -31.48 -19.15 14.86
CA LEU A 32 -30.43 -20.05 14.37
C LEU A 32 -31.09 -21.03 13.40
N ASP A 33 -30.90 -20.80 12.10
CA ASP A 33 -31.16 -21.80 11.06
C ASP A 33 -29.93 -21.89 10.15
N PRO A 34 -29.30 -23.07 10.04
CA PRO A 34 -28.13 -23.27 9.20
C PRO A 34 -28.54 -23.81 7.84
N ASP A 35 -28.41 -22.98 6.81
CA ASP A 35 -27.95 -23.43 5.49
C ASP A 35 -27.44 -22.23 4.70
N VAL A 36 -26.15 -22.26 4.37
CA VAL A 36 -25.47 -21.21 3.60
C VAL A 36 -24.58 -21.90 2.59
N GLU A 37 -25.17 -22.26 1.46
CA GLU A 37 -24.42 -22.54 0.25
C GLU A 37 -24.96 -21.64 -0.87
N GLU A 38 -24.02 -21.09 -1.64
CA GLU A 38 -24.23 -20.24 -2.81
C GLU A 38 -24.40 -18.73 -2.56
N ALA A 39 -23.26 -18.02 -2.47
CA ALA A 39 -23.27 -16.55 -2.51
C ALA A 39 -22.00 -15.86 -3.02
N LEU A 40 -21.07 -16.60 -3.63
CA LEU A 40 -19.79 -16.02 -4.07
C LEU A 40 -19.71 -15.79 -5.59
N ASP A 41 -20.62 -16.39 -6.36
CA ASP A 41 -20.56 -16.36 -7.83
C ASP A 41 -21.26 -15.15 -8.47
N ARG A 42 -21.96 -14.32 -7.67
CA ARG A 42 -22.76 -13.19 -8.18
C ARG A 42 -22.00 -11.87 -8.29
N LEU A 43 -20.76 -11.78 -7.79
CA LEU A 43 -19.99 -10.54 -7.78
C LEU A 43 -19.15 -10.37 -9.06
N ARG A 44 -19.71 -9.67 -10.07
CA ARG A 44 -19.04 -9.33 -11.33
C ARG A 44 -18.71 -7.82 -11.42
N VAL A 45 -17.45 -7.47 -11.70
CA VAL A 45 -16.92 -6.10 -11.88
C VAL A 45 -17.13 -5.65 -13.34
N ILE A 46 -16.91 -6.55 -14.30
CA ILE A 46 -17.12 -6.39 -15.74
C ILE A 46 -18.49 -6.98 -16.09
N ARG A 47 -19.40 -6.12 -16.54
CA ARG A 47 -20.76 -6.50 -16.95
C ARG A 47 -20.76 -6.96 -18.42
N GLY A 48 -21.62 -7.92 -18.76
CA GLY A 48 -21.89 -8.30 -20.16
C GLY A 48 -20.86 -9.20 -20.83
N LEU A 49 -20.06 -9.95 -20.07
CA LEU A 49 -19.18 -10.97 -20.62
C LEU A 49 -19.98 -12.14 -21.19
N THR A 50 -19.75 -12.47 -22.47
CA THR A 50 -20.19 -13.75 -23.05
C THR A 50 -19.19 -14.84 -22.70
N ASP A 51 -19.64 -16.10 -22.68
CA ASP A 51 -18.79 -17.25 -22.30
C ASP A 51 -17.57 -17.41 -23.24
N ASP A 52 -17.62 -16.83 -24.43
CA ASP A 52 -16.54 -16.85 -25.42
C ASP A 52 -15.37 -15.89 -25.07
N GLN A 53 -15.56 -14.96 -24.13
CA GLN A 53 -14.59 -13.90 -23.82
C GLN A 53 -13.64 -14.29 -22.67
N ILE A 54 -12.73 -15.22 -22.94
CA ILE A 54 -11.75 -15.76 -21.97
C ILE A 54 -10.94 -14.64 -21.27
N LEU A 55 -10.45 -13.65 -22.03
CA LEU A 55 -9.66 -12.55 -21.46
C LEU A 55 -10.47 -11.65 -20.52
N GLY A 56 -11.76 -11.47 -20.80
CA GLY A 56 -12.64 -10.67 -19.95
C GLY A 56 -12.88 -11.35 -18.61
N TRP A 57 -13.05 -12.66 -18.61
CA TRP A 57 -13.15 -13.47 -17.39
C TRP A 57 -11.88 -13.47 -16.55
N GLU A 58 -10.71 -13.58 -17.18
CA GLU A 58 -9.43 -13.51 -16.49
C GLU A 58 -9.20 -12.11 -15.87
N ALA A 59 -9.50 -11.04 -16.62
CA ALA A 59 -9.42 -9.68 -16.12
C ALA A 59 -10.39 -9.45 -14.93
N GLN A 60 -11.60 -9.98 -15.04
CA GLN A 60 -12.61 -9.96 -13.99
C GLN A 60 -12.13 -10.64 -12.71
N HIS A 61 -11.57 -11.85 -12.85
CA HIS A 61 -11.04 -12.61 -11.73
C HIS A 61 -9.93 -11.83 -11.04
N ASN A 62 -8.94 -11.37 -11.82
CA ASN A 62 -7.77 -10.65 -11.33
C ASN A 62 -8.11 -9.33 -10.63
N ALA A 63 -9.08 -8.57 -11.15
CA ALA A 63 -9.53 -7.33 -10.53
C ALA A 63 -10.22 -7.57 -9.17
N ALA A 64 -10.88 -8.73 -9.00
CA ALA A 64 -11.68 -9.03 -7.83
C ALA A 64 -10.96 -9.87 -6.76
N VAL A 65 -9.75 -10.40 -7.02
CA VAL A 65 -9.05 -11.37 -6.12
C VAL A 65 -8.98 -10.90 -4.66
N VAL A 66 -8.61 -9.64 -4.43
CA VAL A 66 -8.44 -9.09 -3.07
C VAL A 66 -9.78 -9.01 -2.35
N LEU A 67 -10.81 -8.51 -3.03
CA LEU A 67 -12.17 -8.42 -2.48
C LEU A 67 -12.76 -9.80 -2.23
N GLN A 68 -12.62 -10.73 -3.18
CA GLN A 68 -13.07 -12.12 -3.04
C GLN A 68 -12.37 -12.82 -1.87
N SER A 69 -11.06 -12.60 -1.70
CA SER A 69 -10.32 -13.15 -0.56
C SER A 69 -10.84 -12.59 0.77
N HIS A 70 -11.11 -11.28 0.83
CA HIS A 70 -11.67 -10.64 2.02
C HIS A 70 -13.09 -11.14 2.34
N LEU A 71 -13.95 -11.28 1.33
CA LEU A 71 -15.30 -11.82 1.48
C LEU A 71 -15.28 -13.28 1.92
N ARG A 72 -14.48 -14.14 1.29
CA ARG A 72 -14.30 -15.55 1.69
C ARG A 72 -13.83 -15.68 3.14
N TYR A 73 -12.95 -14.79 3.60
CA TYR A 73 -12.49 -14.80 4.99
C TYR A 73 -13.58 -14.38 6.00
N HIS A 74 -14.45 -13.44 5.64
CA HIS A 74 -15.52 -12.96 6.54
C HIS A 74 -16.78 -13.81 6.49
N LEU A 75 -17.12 -14.37 5.33
CA LEU A 75 -18.30 -15.17 5.05
C LEU A 75 -18.06 -16.69 5.15
N ALA A 76 -16.90 -17.11 5.67
CA ALA A 76 -16.63 -18.53 5.92
C ALA A 76 -17.71 -19.11 6.85
N SER A 77 -18.32 -20.23 6.47
CA SER A 77 -19.48 -20.83 7.16
C SER A 77 -19.21 -21.04 8.66
N ARG A 78 -18.01 -21.53 9.02
CA ARG A 78 -17.57 -21.66 10.41
C ARG A 78 -17.60 -20.34 11.19
N LYS A 79 -17.19 -19.24 10.56
CA LYS A 79 -17.15 -17.91 11.18
C LYS A 79 -18.55 -17.34 11.35
N LEU A 80 -19.42 -17.56 10.36
CA LEU A 80 -20.81 -17.12 10.41
C LEU A 80 -21.61 -17.88 11.48
N LEU A 81 -21.38 -19.19 11.64
CA LEU A 81 -22.09 -20.04 12.61
C LEU A 81 -21.51 -19.96 14.02
N GLU A 82 -20.18 -20.13 14.20
CA GLU A 82 -19.59 -20.23 15.54
C GLU A 82 -19.33 -18.86 16.18
N ARG A 83 -18.76 -17.92 15.41
CA ARG A 83 -18.36 -16.60 15.94
C ARG A 83 -19.48 -15.59 15.88
N ASN A 84 -20.13 -15.47 14.73
CA ASN A 84 -21.16 -14.46 14.49
C ASN A 84 -22.57 -15.01 14.74
N ARG A 85 -22.77 -16.32 14.86
CA ARG A 85 -24.08 -16.95 15.16
C ARG A 85 -25.25 -16.34 14.35
N LEU A 86 -25.06 -16.15 13.04
CA LEU A 86 -26.08 -15.61 12.16
C LEU A 86 -27.01 -16.73 11.66
N GLY A 87 -28.32 -16.45 11.61
CA GLY A 87 -29.30 -17.32 10.97
C GLY A 87 -29.42 -17.08 9.46
N GLN A 88 -30.10 -17.99 8.76
CA GLN A 88 -30.29 -17.95 7.31
C GLN A 88 -30.81 -16.60 6.80
N ARG A 89 -31.87 -16.05 7.41
CA ARG A 89 -32.44 -14.74 7.03
C ARG A 89 -31.44 -13.59 7.13
N ALA A 90 -30.57 -13.62 8.14
CA ALA A 90 -29.54 -12.60 8.34
C ALA A 90 -28.42 -12.74 7.31
N VAL A 91 -28.10 -13.97 6.90
CA VAL A 91 -27.13 -14.24 5.85
C VAL A 91 -27.67 -13.83 4.48
N ASP A 92 -28.92 -14.15 4.15
CA ASP A 92 -29.54 -13.72 2.89
C ASP A 92 -29.56 -12.20 2.77
N TRP A 93 -29.90 -11.51 3.87
CA TRP A 93 -29.82 -10.06 3.94
C TRP A 93 -28.39 -9.54 3.76
N LEU A 94 -27.41 -10.14 4.45
CA LEU A 94 -26.00 -9.76 4.36
C LEU A 94 -25.47 -9.86 2.93
N LEU A 95 -25.85 -10.91 2.20
CA LEU A 95 -25.40 -11.15 0.84
C LEU A 95 -26.00 -10.14 -0.14
N GLY A 96 -27.31 -9.89 -0.05
CA GLY A 96 -27.96 -8.85 -0.87
C GLY A 96 -27.39 -7.46 -0.58
N GLU A 97 -27.04 -7.19 0.67
CA GLU A 97 -26.47 -5.91 1.07
C GLU A 97 -25.00 -5.75 0.62
N VAL A 98 -24.23 -6.85 0.58
CA VAL A 98 -22.89 -6.88 -0.02
C VAL A 98 -22.96 -6.60 -1.52
N GLU A 99 -23.89 -7.22 -2.23
CA GLU A 99 -24.10 -6.99 -3.66
C GLU A 99 -24.48 -5.54 -3.93
N GLN A 100 -25.46 -5.00 -3.20
CA GLN A 100 -25.89 -3.61 -3.36
C GLN A 100 -24.75 -2.61 -3.07
N ARG A 101 -23.94 -2.86 -2.03
CA ARG A 101 -22.78 -2.02 -1.73
C ARG A 101 -21.68 -2.13 -2.78
N PHE A 102 -21.50 -3.31 -3.35
CA PHE A 102 -20.56 -3.52 -4.44
C PHE A 102 -20.95 -2.69 -5.66
N GLU A 103 -22.22 -2.75 -6.07
CA GLU A 103 -22.71 -1.97 -7.21
C GLU A 103 -22.57 -0.46 -6.99
N LYS A 104 -22.92 0.02 -5.78
CA LYS A 104 -22.76 1.44 -5.41
C LYS A 104 -21.30 1.90 -5.36
N ALA A 105 -20.35 0.98 -5.18
CA ALA A 105 -18.93 1.29 -5.14
C ALA A 105 -18.28 1.35 -6.54
N LEU A 106 -19.01 0.96 -7.59
CA LEU A 106 -18.53 1.11 -8.96
C LEU A 106 -18.51 2.59 -9.35
N VAL A 107 -17.44 2.99 -10.04
CA VAL A 107 -17.26 4.35 -10.54
C VAL A 107 -18.20 4.58 -11.72
N ALA A 108 -18.79 5.78 -11.80
CA ALA A 108 -19.64 6.15 -12.92
C ALA A 108 -18.82 6.29 -14.20
N ALA A 109 -19.41 5.89 -15.34
CA ALA A 109 -18.79 6.15 -16.63
C ALA A 109 -18.66 7.67 -16.86
N GLU A 110 -17.61 8.07 -17.59
CA GLU A 110 -17.35 9.46 -17.98
C GLU A 110 -17.05 10.43 -16.82
N GLU A 111 -16.81 9.92 -15.62
CA GLU A 111 -16.37 10.73 -14.50
C GLU A 111 -14.96 11.32 -14.76
N GLY A 112 -14.78 12.61 -14.44
CA GLY A 112 -13.52 13.35 -14.62
C GLY A 112 -12.42 12.92 -13.66
N VAL A 113 -11.96 11.66 -13.73
CA VAL A 113 -10.96 11.09 -12.80
C VAL A 113 -9.64 11.87 -12.80
N GLY A 114 -9.28 12.51 -13.91
CA GLY A 114 -8.06 13.31 -14.03
C GLY A 114 -8.06 14.58 -13.18
N THR A 115 -9.18 15.31 -13.14
CA THR A 115 -9.30 16.54 -12.34
C THR A 115 -9.39 16.22 -10.86
N ILE A 116 -10.16 15.19 -10.50
CA ILE A 116 -10.27 14.69 -9.12
C ILE A 116 -8.90 14.21 -8.61
N ALA A 117 -8.18 13.43 -9.42
CA ALA A 117 -6.84 12.97 -9.07
C ALA A 117 -5.88 14.15 -8.85
N ALA A 118 -5.88 15.14 -9.75
CA ALA A 118 -5.03 16.32 -9.64
C ALA A 118 -5.29 17.09 -8.33
N GLN A 119 -6.55 17.29 -7.96
CA GLN A 119 -6.92 17.96 -6.71
C GLN A 119 -6.53 17.14 -5.48
N SER A 120 -6.77 15.82 -5.50
CA SER A 120 -6.45 14.91 -4.38
C SER A 120 -4.96 14.87 -4.04
N ILE A 121 -4.09 15.18 -5.00
CA ILE A 121 -2.63 15.30 -4.81
C ILE A 121 -2.26 16.74 -4.45
N GLY A 122 -2.88 17.73 -5.10
CA GLY A 122 -2.56 19.16 -4.94
C GLY A 122 -2.86 19.71 -3.54
N GLU A 123 -4.02 19.37 -2.97
CA GLU A 123 -4.43 19.84 -1.63
C GLU A 123 -3.43 19.42 -0.53
N PRO A 124 -3.11 18.11 -0.34
CA PRO A 124 -2.15 17.71 0.69
C PRO A 124 -0.73 18.21 0.40
N ALA A 125 -0.36 18.41 -0.88
CA ALA A 125 0.95 18.96 -1.22
C ALA A 125 1.18 20.36 -0.63
N THR A 126 0.13 21.20 -0.56
CA THR A 126 0.24 22.52 0.08
C THR A 126 0.45 22.38 1.60
N GLN A 127 -0.25 21.45 2.25
CA GLN A 127 -0.10 21.16 3.67
C GLN A 127 1.29 20.61 4.04
N MET A 128 1.95 19.91 3.11
CA MET A 128 3.30 19.37 3.32
C MET A 128 4.42 20.43 3.26
N THR A 129 4.12 21.69 2.92
CA THR A 129 5.16 22.71 2.65
C THR A 129 5.91 23.17 3.90
N LEU A 130 5.29 23.13 5.09
CA LEU A 130 5.88 23.65 6.34
C LEU A 130 6.25 22.56 7.37
N ASN A 131 5.81 21.32 7.19
CA ASN A 131 5.94 20.25 8.21
C ASN A 131 7.17 19.34 8.06
N THR A 132 8.16 19.70 7.23
CA THR A 132 9.22 18.77 6.79
C THR A 132 10.57 18.92 7.47
N PHE A 133 10.78 19.96 8.28
CA PHE A 133 12.06 20.20 8.95
C PHE A 133 12.22 19.50 10.31
N HIS A 134 11.16 18.87 10.83
CA HIS A 134 11.17 18.25 12.17
C HIS A 134 10.69 16.79 12.16
N LEU A 135 11.11 15.99 11.18
CA LEU A 135 10.94 14.54 11.31
C LEU A 135 11.99 14.00 12.29
N ALA A 136 11.67 14.05 13.58
CA ALA A 136 12.55 13.52 14.63
C ALA A 136 12.67 11.99 14.51
N GLY A 137 13.89 11.47 14.42
CA GLY A 137 14.19 10.04 14.60
C GLY A 137 14.80 9.29 13.41
N VAL A 138 15.07 9.94 12.29
CA VAL A 138 15.87 9.35 11.20
C VAL A 138 17.10 10.25 10.98
N CYS A 139 18.28 9.65 10.81
CA CYS A 139 19.58 10.32 10.74
C CYS A 139 19.51 11.69 10.04
N ASN A 140 20.17 12.65 10.67
CA ASN A 140 20.28 14.10 10.44
C ASN A 140 20.61 14.53 8.99
N ASN A 141 19.80 14.12 8.02
CA ASN A 141 20.07 14.27 6.60
C ASN A 141 19.03 15.20 5.98
N ASN A 142 19.50 16.30 5.43
CA ASN A 142 18.69 17.30 4.73
C ASN A 142 18.26 16.76 3.35
N VAL A 143 17.46 15.70 3.32
CA VAL A 143 16.79 15.30 2.07
C VAL A 143 15.75 16.38 1.75
N THR A 144 15.68 16.85 0.50
CA THR A 144 14.57 17.71 0.08
C THR A 144 13.26 16.96 0.31
N LEU A 145 12.46 17.46 1.26
CA LEU A 145 11.15 16.93 1.62
C LEU A 145 10.06 17.96 1.28
N GLY A 146 8.83 17.49 1.10
CA GLY A 146 7.66 18.35 0.87
C GLY A 146 7.57 18.91 -0.54
N PHE A 147 7.03 20.13 -0.66
CA PHE A 147 6.73 20.76 -1.94
C PHE A 147 7.94 20.94 -2.87
N PRO A 148 9.15 21.34 -2.40
CA PRO A 148 10.33 21.42 -3.25
C PRO A 148 10.66 20.09 -3.94
N ARG A 149 10.49 18.96 -3.22
CA ARG A 149 10.72 17.62 -3.77
C ARG A 149 9.66 17.22 -4.78
N LEU A 150 8.39 17.53 -4.49
CA LEU A 150 7.28 17.28 -5.42
C LEU A 150 7.52 17.98 -6.77
N LYS A 151 7.98 19.24 -6.73
CA LYS A 151 8.31 20.02 -7.95
C LYS A 151 9.43 19.38 -8.76
N GLU A 152 10.47 18.84 -8.11
CA GLU A 152 11.55 18.12 -8.78
C GLU A 152 11.06 16.85 -9.50
N ILE A 153 10.18 16.08 -8.83
CA ILE A 153 9.62 14.83 -9.37
C ILE A 153 8.72 15.11 -10.56
N ILE A 154 7.78 16.05 -10.45
CA ILE A 154 6.83 16.37 -11.54
C ILE A 154 7.57 16.90 -12.77
N LYS A 155 8.62 17.70 -12.58
CA LYS A 155 9.41 18.26 -13.70
C LYS A 155 10.46 17.31 -14.25
N VAL A 156 10.64 16.13 -13.64
CA VAL A 156 11.71 15.18 -13.97
C VAL A 156 13.06 15.92 -14.05
N ALA A 157 13.38 16.66 -12.98
CA ALA A 157 14.56 17.52 -12.95
C ALA A 157 15.85 16.70 -13.09
N LYS A 158 16.71 17.05 -14.06
CA LYS A 158 18.01 16.40 -14.26
C LYS A 158 18.98 16.64 -13.10
N ASN A 159 18.93 17.84 -12.50
CA ASN A 159 19.79 18.23 -11.38
C ASN A 159 18.95 18.28 -10.10
N LEU A 160 19.09 17.26 -9.26
CA LEU A 160 18.44 17.19 -7.96
C LEU A 160 19.22 18.01 -6.94
N LYS A 161 18.52 18.72 -6.04
CA LYS A 161 19.20 19.47 -4.97
C LYS A 161 19.90 18.55 -3.97
N THR A 162 19.30 17.40 -3.67
CA THR A 162 19.82 16.42 -2.70
C THR A 162 19.65 15.01 -3.27
N PRO A 163 20.51 14.58 -4.21
CA PRO A 163 20.46 13.22 -4.76
C PRO A 163 20.95 12.22 -3.71
N SER A 164 20.13 11.23 -3.39
CA SER A 164 20.43 10.16 -2.43
C SER A 164 20.17 8.78 -3.03
N ARG A 165 20.92 7.78 -2.55
CA ARG A 165 20.79 6.38 -2.96
C ARG A 165 20.74 5.46 -1.74
N LYS A 166 19.83 4.49 -1.75
CA LYS A 166 19.76 3.40 -0.76
C LYS A 166 20.29 2.10 -1.37
N VAL A 167 21.32 1.54 -0.76
CA VAL A 167 21.94 0.27 -1.17
C VAL A 167 21.61 -0.80 -0.12
N TYR A 168 20.92 -1.86 -0.55
CA TYR A 168 20.61 -3.00 0.30
C TYR A 168 21.72 -4.05 0.20
N LEU A 169 22.21 -4.52 1.35
CA LEU A 169 23.26 -5.54 1.41
C LEU A 169 22.67 -6.95 1.25
N HIS A 170 23.43 -7.84 0.63
CA HIS A 170 23.07 -9.27 0.60
C HIS A 170 23.14 -9.84 2.04
N PRO A 171 22.26 -10.78 2.43
CA PRO A 171 22.19 -11.30 3.81
C PRO A 171 23.54 -11.76 4.39
N GLY A 172 24.41 -12.37 3.58
CA GLY A 172 25.75 -12.81 4.02
C GLY A 172 26.75 -11.68 4.36
N TYR A 173 26.48 -10.46 3.92
CA TYR A 173 27.26 -9.25 4.24
C TYR A 173 26.51 -8.32 5.20
N ALA A 174 25.20 -8.49 5.35
CA ALA A 174 24.35 -7.67 6.20
C ALA A 174 24.55 -7.95 7.71
N SER A 175 24.97 -9.16 8.08
CA SER A 175 25.14 -9.51 9.51
C SER A 175 26.46 -9.02 10.11
N ASP A 176 27.43 -8.60 9.29
CA ASP A 176 28.78 -8.24 9.72
C ASP A 176 29.07 -6.76 9.43
N ASP A 177 29.27 -6.00 10.51
CA ASP A 177 29.49 -4.56 10.46
C ASP A 177 30.79 -4.17 9.74
N ALA A 178 31.84 -4.99 9.85
CA ALA A 178 33.12 -4.71 9.20
C ALA A 178 33.00 -4.83 7.68
N LYS A 179 32.26 -5.84 7.20
CA LYS A 179 31.99 -6.04 5.78
C LYS A 179 31.06 -4.97 5.21
N ALA A 180 30.04 -4.58 5.98
CA ALA A 180 29.14 -3.49 5.58
C ALA A 180 29.90 -2.16 5.41
N LYS A 181 30.86 -1.85 6.30
CA LYS A 181 31.75 -0.69 6.18
C LYS A 181 32.65 -0.76 4.95
N GLN A 182 33.17 -1.94 4.59
CA GLN A 182 33.94 -2.12 3.35
C GLN A 182 33.10 -1.80 2.11
N VAL A 183 31.86 -2.30 2.06
CA VAL A 183 30.93 -2.02 0.94
C VAL A 183 30.60 -0.52 0.87
N LEU A 184 30.41 0.12 2.02
CA LEU A 184 30.20 1.57 2.10
C LEU A 184 31.40 2.35 1.53
N THR A 185 32.63 1.98 1.90
CA THR A 185 33.85 2.61 1.37
C THR A 185 33.93 2.46 -0.15
N VAL A 186 33.66 1.27 -0.68
CA VAL A 186 33.65 1.03 -2.14
C VAL A 186 32.57 1.88 -2.83
N ALA A 187 31.38 1.98 -2.22
CA ALA A 187 30.31 2.80 -2.76
C ALA A 187 30.71 4.29 -2.86
N TYR A 188 31.39 4.84 -1.85
CA TYR A 188 31.90 6.21 -1.91
C TYR A 188 32.96 6.42 -2.98
N MET A 189 33.90 5.48 -3.12
CA MET A 189 34.96 5.58 -4.13
C MET A 189 34.41 5.59 -5.56
N ILE A 190 33.39 4.79 -5.84
CA ILE A 190 32.71 4.79 -7.14
C ILE A 190 32.02 6.13 -7.40
N ASP A 191 31.40 6.72 -6.38
CA ASP A 191 30.69 7.99 -6.54
C ASP A 191 31.63 9.18 -6.72
N ASP A 192 32.82 9.18 -6.10
CA ASP A 192 33.85 10.21 -6.36
C ASP A 192 34.31 10.21 -7.82
N SER A 193 34.28 9.06 -8.50
CA SER A 193 34.66 8.97 -9.92
C SER A 193 33.59 9.46 -10.90
N ASN A 194 32.32 9.43 -10.49
CA ASN A 194 31.17 9.76 -11.35
C ASN A 194 30.52 11.12 -11.00
N GLY A 195 30.70 11.63 -9.77
CA GLY A 195 30.28 12.98 -9.35
C GLY A 195 28.76 13.24 -9.33
N VAL A 196 27.92 12.20 -9.41
CA VAL A 196 26.45 12.36 -9.60
C VAL A 196 25.66 12.38 -8.28
N PHE A 197 26.16 11.72 -7.23
CA PHE A 197 25.43 11.51 -5.98
C PHE A 197 26.10 12.25 -4.83
N GLY A 198 25.30 12.98 -4.04
CA GLY A 198 25.78 13.76 -2.90
C GLY A 198 25.86 12.95 -1.60
N GLU A 199 25.00 11.92 -1.47
CA GLU A 199 24.91 11.11 -0.24
C GLU A 199 24.57 9.64 -0.54
N ASN A 200 25.28 8.73 0.14
CA ASN A 200 25.03 7.29 0.12
C ASN A 200 24.43 6.81 1.45
N HIS A 201 23.40 5.97 1.36
CA HIS A 201 22.84 5.25 2.50
C HIS A 201 22.97 3.75 2.27
N VAL A 202 23.78 3.09 3.11
CA VAL A 202 23.82 1.63 3.16
C VAL A 202 22.84 1.18 4.24
N VAL A 203 21.88 0.34 3.85
CA VAL A 203 20.77 -0.10 4.70
C VAL A 203 20.87 -1.60 4.91
N TYR A 204 20.88 -2.02 6.18
CA TYR A 204 20.76 -3.43 6.56
C TYR A 204 19.32 -3.92 6.33
N PRO A 205 19.11 -5.02 5.60
CA PRO A 205 17.83 -5.67 5.57
C PRO A 205 17.62 -6.45 6.88
N ASP A 206 16.74 -5.97 7.75
CA ASP A 206 15.90 -6.89 8.51
C ASP A 206 14.68 -7.22 7.63
N PRO A 207 14.52 -8.46 7.14
CA PRO A 207 13.43 -8.80 6.21
C PRO A 207 12.03 -8.84 6.85
N ILE A 208 11.89 -8.49 8.14
CA ILE A 208 10.64 -8.62 8.91
C ILE A 208 10.34 -7.38 9.76
N SER A 209 11.31 -6.49 9.97
CA SER A 209 11.18 -5.36 10.89
C SER A 209 11.29 -4.06 10.12
N SER A 210 10.18 -3.30 10.08
CA SER A 210 10.14 -1.90 9.61
C SER A 210 11.00 -0.94 10.45
N ARG A 211 11.89 -1.45 11.31
CA ARG A 211 12.89 -0.67 12.04
C ARG A 211 14.25 -0.88 11.41
N CYS A 212 14.70 0.14 10.70
CA CYS A 212 16.08 0.31 10.27
C CYS A 212 16.93 0.50 11.53
N SER A 213 17.58 -0.55 12.02
CA SER A 213 18.31 -0.49 13.30
C SER A 213 19.60 0.30 13.18
N HIS A 214 20.33 0.21 12.05
CA HIS A 214 21.55 0.98 11.78
C HIS A 214 21.55 1.53 10.34
N ILE A 215 21.60 2.85 10.18
CA ILE A 215 21.84 3.50 8.89
C ILE A 215 23.27 4.03 8.94
N TYR A 216 24.12 3.50 8.06
CA TYR A 216 25.42 4.14 7.82
C TYR A 216 25.23 5.23 6.79
N SER A 217 25.31 6.47 7.26
CA SER A 217 25.29 7.68 6.44
C SER A 217 26.64 8.37 6.50
N GLY A 218 27.17 8.70 5.33
CA GLY A 218 28.26 9.64 5.15
C GLY A 218 27.90 10.58 4.01
N GLY A 219 28.10 11.87 4.25
CA GLY A 219 27.87 12.94 3.28
C GLY A 219 28.99 13.95 3.36
N ARG A 220 29.27 14.65 2.26
CA ARG A 220 30.04 15.90 2.32
C ARG A 220 29.12 17.00 2.86
N GLN A 221 29.51 17.67 3.94
CA GLN A 221 28.98 19.01 4.20
C GLN A 221 29.46 19.90 3.05
N ALA A 222 28.53 20.44 2.28
CA ALA A 222 28.84 21.49 1.31
C ALA A 222 29.46 22.65 2.09
N ALA A 223 30.76 22.89 1.88
CA ALA A 223 31.43 24.08 2.39
C ALA A 223 30.69 25.29 1.80
N GLY A 224 29.99 26.03 2.66
CA GLY A 224 29.48 27.35 2.32
C GLY A 224 30.66 28.25 2.01
N GLY A 225 30.81 28.61 0.73
CA GLY A 225 31.68 29.69 0.32
C GLY A 225 31.12 31.00 0.84
N GLY A 226 31.66 31.49 1.96
CA GLY A 226 31.62 32.89 2.29
C GLY A 226 32.51 33.65 1.32
N GLY A 227 31.91 34.59 0.61
CA GLY A 227 32.53 35.55 -0.30
C GLY A 227 31.51 36.60 -0.67
#